data_AF-A0A3A4XXD8-F1
#
_entry.id   AF-A0A3A4XXD8-F1
#
_cell.length_a   1.000
_cell.length_b   1.000
_cell.length_c   1.000
_cell.angle_alpha   90.00
_cell.angle_beta   90.00
_cell.angle_gamma   90.00
#
_symmetry.space_group_name_H-M   'P 1'
#
loop_
_entity.id
_entity.type
_entity.pdbx_description
1 polymer ?
#
loop_
_entity_poly.entity_id
_entity_poly.type
_entity_poly.pdbx_seq_one_letter_code
_entity_poly.pdbx_strand_id
1 'polypeptide(L)'
;MINLTPEAIQNIKAFLEENRIKDPIRIDIQSTGCCDPSLGLCVDRIRDKDLMHEADGFTLLMDAQTFQTVGEVSIAYNEETDKKGFVLTSRKSLSEWDGFGVCAIRMK
;
A
#
# COMPACT_ATOMS: atom_id res chain seq x y z
N MET A 1 5.85 10.48 4.57
CA MET A 1 5.98 10.59 3.10
C MET A 1 5.68 9.25 2.49
N ILE A 2 4.98 9.21 1.36
CA ILE A 2 4.72 7.99 0.60
C ILE A 2 5.43 8.16 -0.74
N ASN A 3 6.25 7.17 -1.12
CA ASN A 3 6.98 7.16 -2.38
C ASN A 3 6.44 6.03 -3.26
N LEU A 4 6.23 6.31 -4.54
CA LEU A 4 5.76 5.31 -5.51
C LEU A 4 6.73 5.24 -6.68
N THR A 5 7.00 4.03 -7.16
CA THR A 5 7.65 3.88 -8.47
C THR A 5 6.63 4.14 -9.59
N PRO A 6 7.07 4.54 -10.80
CA PRO A 6 6.18 4.72 -11.94
C PRO A 6 5.32 3.48 -12.25
N GLU A 7 5.89 2.29 -12.11
CA GLU A 7 5.21 1.01 -12.34
C GLU A 7 4.10 0.78 -11.31
N ALA A 8 4.33 1.13 -10.04
CA ALA A 8 3.31 1.05 -9.00
C ALA A 8 2.14 1.99 -9.28
N ILE A 9 2.42 3.23 -9.73
CA ILE A 9 1.39 4.19 -10.12
C ILE A 9 0.55 3.65 -11.28
N GLN A 10 1.19 3.14 -12.32
CA GLN A 10 0.52 2.57 -13.49
C GLN A 10 -0.39 1.39 -13.11
N ASN A 11 0.11 0.47 -12.27
CA ASN A 11 -0.66 -0.71 -11.86
C ASN A 11 -1.81 -0.37 -10.90
N ILE A 12 -1.64 0.62 -10.01
CA ILE A 12 -2.74 1.11 -9.16
C ILE A 12 -3.83 1.75 -10.04
N LYS A 13 -3.45 2.61 -11.00
CA LYS A 13 -4.40 3.23 -11.93
C LYS A 13 -5.18 2.20 -12.72
N ALA A 14 -4.48 1.25 -13.34
CA ALA A 14 -5.10 0.18 -14.11
C ALA A 14 -6.10 -0.60 -13.24
N PHE A 15 -5.71 -0.99 -12.02
CA PHE A 15 -6.61 -1.67 -11.09
C PHE A 15 -7.87 -0.85 -10.77
N LEU A 16 -7.72 0.45 -10.48
CA LEU A 16 -8.85 1.32 -10.16
C LEU A 16 -9.79 1.51 -11.37
N GLU A 17 -9.23 1.72 -12.56
CA GLU A 17 -9.99 1.91 -13.81
C GLU A 17 -10.73 0.65 -14.24
N GLU A 18 -10.04 -0.50 -14.24
CA GLU A 18 -10.62 -1.81 -14.60
C GLU A 18 -11.80 -2.17 -13.70
N ASN A 19 -11.69 -1.86 -12.40
CA ASN A 19 -12.72 -2.15 -11.41
C ASN A 19 -13.71 -0.99 -11.20
N ARG A 20 -13.56 0.12 -11.93
CA ARG A 20 -14.38 1.35 -11.82
C ARG A 20 -14.47 1.92 -10.40
N ILE A 21 -13.38 1.81 -9.66
CA ILE A 21 -13.27 2.23 -8.27
C ILE A 21 -12.89 3.71 -8.22
N LYS A 22 -13.64 4.49 -7.45
CA LYS A 22 -13.36 5.92 -7.18
C LYS A 22 -12.91 6.16 -5.74
N ASP A 23 -13.07 5.16 -4.89
CA ASP A 23 -12.62 5.21 -3.50
C ASP A 23 -11.08 5.21 -3.43
N PRO A 24 -10.51 5.85 -2.41
CA PRO A 24 -9.06 5.88 -2.21
C PRO A 24 -8.48 4.53 -1.81
N ILE A 25 -7.16 4.41 -1.95
CA ILE A 25 -6.39 3.24 -1.52
C ILE A 25 -5.75 3.53 -0.16
N ARG A 26 -6.02 2.69 0.84
CA ARG A 26 -5.41 2.75 2.16
C ARG A 26 -4.20 1.82 2.24
N ILE A 27 -3.13 2.34 2.84
CA ILE A 27 -2.00 1.57 3.34
C ILE A 27 -2.28 1.22 4.80
N ASP A 28 -2.31 -0.07 5.12
CA ASP A 28 -2.56 -0.56 6.47
C ASP A 28 -1.58 -1.67 6.88
N ILE A 29 -1.38 -1.83 8.19
CA ILE A 29 -0.62 -2.95 8.73
C ILE A 29 -1.56 -4.16 8.73
N GLN A 30 -1.22 -5.17 7.92
CA GLN A 30 -1.95 -6.42 7.81
C GLN A 30 -1.19 -7.51 8.56
N SER A 31 -1.94 -8.32 9.30
CA SER A 31 -1.42 -9.58 9.85
C SER A 31 -2.05 -10.72 9.07
N THR A 32 -1.30 -11.29 8.14
CA THR A 32 -1.63 -12.58 7.53
C THR A 32 -1.06 -13.65 8.46
N GLY A 33 -1.94 -14.31 9.23
CA GLY A 33 -1.60 -15.13 10.40
C GLY A 33 -0.37 -16.05 10.29
N CYS A 34 0.21 -16.36 11.46
CA CYS A 34 1.47 -17.05 11.71
C CYS A 34 2.75 -16.34 11.22
N CYS A 35 2.66 -15.40 10.28
CA CYS A 35 3.79 -14.59 9.82
C CYS A 35 3.69 -13.13 10.29
N ASP A 36 4.86 -12.52 10.38
CA ASP A 36 5.11 -11.15 10.83
C ASP A 36 4.16 -10.11 10.21
N PRO A 37 3.87 -9.01 10.95
CA PRO A 37 3.09 -7.90 10.41
C PRO A 37 3.75 -7.35 9.15
N SER A 38 2.94 -7.11 8.13
CA SER A 38 3.36 -6.53 6.85
C SER A 38 2.47 -5.35 6.49
N LEU A 39 2.92 -4.54 5.53
CA LEU A 39 2.09 -3.50 4.94
C LEU A 39 1.28 -4.08 3.78
N GLY A 40 0.04 -3.62 3.65
CA GLY A 40 -0.83 -3.98 2.54
C GLY A 40 -1.58 -2.78 1.96
N LEU A 41 -2.25 -3.03 0.85
CA LEU A 41 -3.10 -2.08 0.16
C LEU A 41 -4.56 -2.56 0.19
N CYS A 42 -5.48 -1.66 0.50
CA CYS A 42 -6.91 -1.94 0.39
C CYS A 42 -7.70 -0.72 -0.10
N VAL A 43 -8.79 -0.95 -0.81
CA VAL A 43 -9.76 0.10 -1.13
C VAL A 43 -10.50 0.44 0.16
N ASP A 44 -10.50 1.72 0.55
CA ASP A 44 -11.11 2.16 1.80
C ASP A 44 -11.56 3.62 1.69
N ARG A 45 -12.31 4.11 2.68
CA ARG A 45 -12.76 5.50 2.75
C ARG A 45 -11.86 6.34 3.64
N ILE A 46 -11.93 7.65 3.41
CA ILE A 46 -11.30 8.69 4.23
C ILE A 46 -11.89 8.68 5.65
N ARG A 47 -11.03 8.85 6.65
CA ARG A 47 -11.33 9.01 8.07
C ARG A 47 -10.61 10.24 8.63
N ASP A 48 -11.11 10.76 9.74
CA ASP A 48 -10.67 12.04 10.35
C ASP A 48 -9.17 12.14 10.67
N LYS A 49 -8.46 11.00 10.80
CA LYS A 49 -7.04 10.93 11.17
C LYS A 49 -6.15 10.38 10.07
N ASP A 50 -6.66 10.29 8.85
CA ASP A 50 -5.86 9.83 7.72
C ASP A 50 -4.93 10.94 7.22
N LEU A 51 -3.68 10.56 7.03
CA LEU A 51 -2.74 11.26 6.17
C LEU A 51 -3.11 10.92 4.72
N MET A 52 -3.39 11.95 3.94
CA MET A 52 -3.70 11.82 2.52
C MET A 52 -2.47 12.10 1.67
N HIS A 53 -2.31 11.34 0.60
CA HIS A 53 -1.28 11.57 -0.41
C HIS A 53 -1.91 11.42 -1.79
N GLU A 54 -1.99 12.52 -2.52
CA GLU A 54 -2.47 12.52 -3.90
C GLU A 54 -1.32 12.07 -4.82
N ALA A 55 -1.58 11.01 -5.57
CA ALA A 55 -0.65 10.48 -6.55
C ALA A 55 -1.39 10.35 -7.87
N ASP A 56 -1.01 11.21 -8.82
CA ASP A 56 -1.22 10.92 -10.24
C ASP A 56 -2.70 10.71 -10.65
N GLY A 57 -3.66 11.21 -9.87
CA GLY A 57 -5.11 11.07 -10.13
C GLY A 57 -5.86 10.09 -9.21
N PHE A 58 -5.17 9.45 -8.27
CA PHE A 58 -5.79 8.72 -7.16
C PHE A 58 -5.27 9.23 -5.81
N THR A 59 -5.96 8.84 -4.73
CA THR A 59 -5.59 9.24 -3.37
C THR A 59 -5.18 8.02 -2.57
N LEU A 60 -4.01 8.11 -1.93
CA LEU A 60 -3.55 7.17 -0.92
C LEU A 60 -3.88 7.70 0.48
N LEU A 61 -4.25 6.80 1.37
CA LEU A 61 -4.56 7.06 2.76
C LEU A 61 -3.66 6.24 3.67
N MET A 62 -3.27 6.81 4.80
CA MET A 62 -2.62 6.08 5.87
C MET A 62 -3.05 6.69 7.20
N ASP A 63 -3.40 5.86 8.17
CA ASP A 63 -3.71 6.37 9.51
C ASP A 63 -2.46 7.03 10.13
N ALA A 64 -2.64 8.16 10.82
CA ALA A 64 -1.54 8.89 11.44
C ALA A 64 -0.76 8.05 12.47
N GLN A 65 -1.40 7.14 13.20
CA GLN A 65 -0.72 6.21 14.12
C GLN A 65 0.07 5.16 13.34
N THR A 66 -0.49 4.64 12.23
CA THR A 66 0.27 3.75 11.33
C THR A 66 1.54 4.44 10.83
N PHE A 67 1.44 5.70 10.38
CA PHE A 67 2.61 6.46 9.95
C PHE A 67 3.63 6.68 11.07
N GLN A 68 3.20 6.90 12.32
CA GLN A 68 4.12 6.99 13.46
C GLN A 68 4.88 5.67 13.70
N THR A 69 4.21 4.53 13.50
CA THR A 69 4.79 3.19 13.65
C THR A 69 5.79 2.87 12.54
N VAL A 70 5.41 3.06 11.27
CA VAL A 70 6.20 2.56 10.11
C VAL A 70 7.05 3.65 9.45
N GLY A 71 6.75 4.92 9.71
CA GLY A 71 7.39 6.04 9.05
C GLY A 71 7.03 6.14 7.57
N GLU A 72 7.99 6.59 6.78
CA GLU A 72 7.84 6.70 5.33
C GLU A 72 7.65 5.33 4.69
N VAL A 73 6.77 5.25 3.68
CA VAL A 73 6.47 4.01 2.96
C VAL A 73 6.82 4.17 1.50
N SER A 74 7.48 3.17 0.95
CA SER A 74 7.77 3.06 -0.48
C SER A 74 6.95 1.92 -1.07
N ILE A 75 6.33 2.17 -2.22
CA ILE A 75 5.49 1.23 -2.94
C ILE A 75 6.10 0.99 -4.32
N ALA A 76 6.45 -0.26 -4.59
CA ALA A 76 6.92 -0.73 -5.88
C ALA A 76 5.98 -1.81 -6.43
N TYR A 77 6.11 -2.14 -7.71
CA TYR A 77 5.39 -3.25 -8.33
C TYR A 77 6.39 -4.28 -8.84
N ASN A 78 6.21 -5.54 -8.44
CA ASN A 78 6.96 -6.67 -8.97
C ASN A 78 6.17 -7.31 -10.12
N GLU A 79 6.81 -7.42 -11.28
CA GLU A 79 6.26 -8.04 -12.50
C GLU A 79 6.80 -9.46 -12.76
N GLU A 80 7.64 -10.01 -11.88
CA GLU A 80 8.18 -11.36 -12.01
C GLU A 80 7.05 -12.40 -12.02
N THR A 81 7.14 -13.35 -12.95
CA THR A 81 6.08 -14.29 -13.33
C THR A 81 5.47 -15.10 -12.17
N ASP A 82 6.27 -15.41 -11.15
CA ASP A 82 5.83 -16.24 -10.02
C ASP A 82 5.32 -15.42 -8.83
N LYS A 83 5.56 -14.10 -8.80
CA LYS A 83 5.25 -13.21 -7.66
C LYS A 83 4.83 -11.82 -8.13
N LYS A 84 3.83 -11.75 -9.00
CA LYS A 84 3.28 -10.46 -9.45
C LYS A 84 2.51 -9.77 -8.32
N GLY A 85 2.83 -8.52 -8.01
CA GLY A 85 2.13 -7.76 -6.98
C GLY A 85 2.87 -6.54 -6.46
N PHE A 86 2.27 -5.85 -5.49
CA PHE A 86 2.86 -4.67 -4.87
C PHE A 86 3.81 -5.07 -3.75
N VAL A 87 4.97 -4.43 -3.71
CA VAL A 87 5.95 -4.57 -2.63
C VAL A 87 5.94 -3.27 -1.84
N LEU A 88 5.67 -3.36 -0.54
CA LEU A 88 5.61 -2.21 0.34
C LEU A 88 6.73 -2.31 1.37
N THR A 89 7.59 -1.31 1.41
CA THR A 89 8.66 -1.20 2.42
C THR A 89 8.45 0.04 3.25
N SER A 90 8.89 0.00 4.51
CA SER A 90 8.78 1.12 5.44
C SER A 90 10.12 1.51 6.03
N ARG A 91 10.29 2.80 6.33
CA ARG A 91 11.51 3.33 6.93
C ARG A 91 11.78 2.74 8.30
N LYS A 92 10.74 2.54 9.11
CA LYS A 92 10.80 1.79 10.35
C LYS A 92 10.27 0.40 10.06
N SER A 93 11.15 -0.58 10.14
CA SER A 93 10.77 -1.93 9.82
C SER A 93 9.75 -2.47 10.83
N LEU A 94 8.75 -3.19 10.31
CA LEU A 94 7.74 -3.86 11.11
C LEU A 94 8.20 -5.24 11.62
N SER A 95 9.22 -5.82 10.98
CA SER A 95 9.76 -7.14 11.28
C SER A 95 11.19 -7.28 10.74
N GLU A 96 11.93 -8.32 11.13
CA GLU A 96 13.31 -8.54 10.63
C GLU A 96 13.43 -8.67 9.10
N TRP A 97 12.31 -8.83 8.39
CA TRP A 97 12.25 -9.14 6.96
C TRP A 97 11.88 -7.94 6.07
N ASP A 98 11.81 -6.73 6.63
CA ASP A 98 11.62 -5.46 5.88
C ASP A 98 10.43 -5.43 4.88
N GLY A 99 9.43 -6.30 5.05
CA GLY A 99 8.23 -6.31 4.19
C GLY A 99 8.42 -6.91 2.79
N PHE A 100 9.33 -7.86 2.60
CA PHE A 100 9.59 -8.54 1.31
C PHE A 100 8.44 -9.40 0.72
N GLY A 101 7.21 -9.24 1.21
CA GLY A 101 6.03 -9.92 0.68
C GLY A 101 5.38 -9.12 -0.45
N VAL A 102 5.03 -9.80 -1.54
CA VAL A 102 4.13 -9.22 -2.54
C VAL A 102 2.69 -9.28 -2.04
N CYS A 103 1.96 -8.17 -2.20
CA CYS A 103 0.54 -8.08 -1.87
C CYS A 103 -0.29 -7.62 -3.06
N ALA A 104 -1.57 -7.98 -3.05
CA ALA A 104 -2.56 -7.46 -3.99
C ALA A 104 -3.39 -6.37 -3.32
N ILE A 105 -3.97 -5.45 -4.10
CA ILE A 105 -4.95 -4.50 -3.58
C ILE A 105 -6.20 -5.28 -3.21
N ARG A 106 -6.57 -5.21 -1.93
CA ARG A 106 -7.78 -5.86 -1.41
C ARG A 106 -8.99 -4.96 -1.56
N MET A 107 -10.13 -5.55 -1.89
CA MET A 107 -11.43 -4.89 -1.76
C MET A 107 -12.04 -5.25 -0.40
N LYS A 108 -12.62 -4.27 0.29
CA LYS A 108 -13.38 -4.47 1.53
C LYS A 108 -14.86 -4.59 1.26
#